data_AF-A0A512JDM3-F1
#
_entry.id   AF-A0A512JDM3-F1
#
_cell.length_a   1.000
_cell.length_b   1.000
_cell.length_c   1.000
_cell.angle_alpha   90.00
_cell.angle_beta   90.00
_cell.angle_gamma   90.00
#
_symmetry.space_group_name_H-M   'P 1'
#
loop_
_entity.id
_entity.type
_entity.pdbx_description
1 polymer ?
#
loop_
_entity_poly.entity_id
_entity_poly.type
_entity_poly.pdbx_seq_one_letter_code
_entity_poly.pdbx_strand_id
1 'polypeptide(L)'
;MFIHWVTLNSHVPVRAGEATPRHGCATGGPFGDPEVCAMAEIWQDLFEAITRLAKRNPETEILLVGDHAPPLWRRAARGLFEPDRVPWLRLEPRGPIATAAH
;
A
#
# COMPACT_ATOMS: atom_id res chain seq x y z
N MET A 1 -2.03 -9.13 -22.01
CA MET A 1 -2.05 -10.14 -20.92
C MET A 1 -2.62 -9.46 -19.68
N PHE A 2 -3.47 -10.14 -18.93
CA PHE A 2 -4.02 -9.64 -17.67
C PHE A 2 -3.51 -10.51 -16.51
N ILE A 3 -3.08 -9.88 -15.42
CA ILE A 3 -2.60 -10.55 -14.21
C ILE A 3 -3.39 -9.99 -13.03
N HIS A 4 -3.99 -10.88 -12.23
CA HIS A 4 -4.57 -10.55 -10.95
C HIS A 4 -3.66 -11.07 -9.84
N TRP A 5 -3.11 -10.16 -9.03
CA TRP A 5 -2.20 -10.49 -7.94
C TRP A 5 -2.79 -10.05 -6.61
N VAL A 6 -2.93 -11.00 -5.69
CA VAL A 6 -3.44 -10.78 -4.33
C VAL A 6 -2.28 -10.86 -3.35
N THR A 7 -2.15 -9.86 -2.46
CA THR A 7 -1.13 -9.81 -1.41
C THR A 7 -1.70 -10.35 -0.10
N LEU A 8 -0.85 -10.96 0.73
CA LEU A 8 -1.23 -11.53 2.03
C LEU A 8 -0.46 -10.91 3.21
N ASN A 9 0.59 -10.13 2.92
CA ASN A 9 1.55 -9.69 3.93
C ASN A 9 0.92 -8.77 4.99
N SER A 10 -0.11 -7.98 4.64
CA SER A 10 -0.81 -7.10 5.58
C SER A 10 -2.05 -7.73 6.23
N HIS A 11 -2.22 -9.06 6.13
CA HIS A 11 -3.32 -9.74 6.80
C HIS A 11 -3.08 -9.74 8.32
N VAL A 12 -4.12 -9.46 9.11
CA VAL A 12 -4.01 -9.43 10.57
C VAL A 12 -3.93 -10.86 11.15
N PRO A 13 -3.22 -11.09 12.28
CA PRO A 13 -2.43 -10.12 13.03
C PRO A 13 -1.13 -9.76 12.30
N VAL A 14 -0.84 -8.47 12.22
CA VAL A 14 0.43 -7.99 11.63
C VAL A 14 1.53 -8.14 12.67
N ARG A 15 2.60 -8.88 12.35
CA ARG A 15 3.73 -9.02 13.28
C ARG A 15 4.72 -7.88 13.11
N ALA A 16 5.28 -7.44 14.24
CA ALA A 16 6.38 -6.49 14.23
C ALA A 16 7.62 -7.10 13.54
N GLY A 17 8.34 -6.28 12.77
CA GLY A 17 9.58 -6.68 12.10
C GLY A 17 9.41 -7.40 10.76
N GLU A 18 8.18 -7.54 10.24
CA GLU A 18 7.93 -8.11 8.91
C GLU A 18 8.13 -7.09 7.77
N ALA A 19 8.31 -5.80 8.09
CA ALA A 19 8.56 -4.73 7.15
C ALA A 19 9.86 -3.98 7.44
N THR A 20 10.32 -3.19 6.45
CA THR A 20 11.43 -2.26 6.64
C THR A 20 11.04 -1.20 7.69
N PRO A 21 11.80 -1.07 8.79
CA PRO A 21 11.45 -0.16 9.89
C PRO A 21 11.65 1.30 9.45
N ARG A 22 10.58 2.10 9.57
CA ARG A 22 10.53 3.50 9.16
C ARG A 22 9.92 4.42 10.20
N HIS A 23 8.99 3.92 11.01
CA HIS A 23 8.09 4.74 11.83
C HIS A 23 8.23 4.53 13.34
N GLY A 24 9.08 3.60 13.77
CA GLY A 24 9.26 3.30 15.20
C GLY A 24 7.99 2.70 15.83
N CYS A 25 7.41 1.68 15.17
CA CYS A 25 6.07 1.20 15.50
C CYS A 25 5.89 0.56 16.88
N ALA A 26 6.94 0.31 17.65
CA ALA A 26 6.84 -0.20 19.02
C ALA A 26 5.94 0.68 19.91
N THR A 27 5.91 1.99 19.67
CA THR A 27 5.07 2.96 20.40
C THR A 27 3.90 3.49 19.56
N GLY A 28 3.63 2.89 18.41
CA GLY A 28 2.59 3.32 17.46
C GLY A 28 3.03 4.36 16.43
N GLY A 29 4.24 4.91 16.57
CA GLY A 29 4.80 5.86 15.60
C GLY A 29 3.85 7.04 15.29
N PRO A 30 3.84 7.56 14.05
CA PRO A 30 2.97 8.66 13.66
C PRO A 30 1.49 8.28 13.59
N PHE A 31 1.16 6.98 13.66
CA PHE A 31 -0.21 6.48 13.56
C PHE A 31 -0.88 6.29 14.94
N GLY A 32 -0.11 6.40 16.03
CA GLY A 32 -0.62 6.28 17.41
C GLY A 32 -1.05 4.86 17.80
N ASP A 33 -0.88 3.87 16.92
CA ASP A 33 -1.27 2.48 17.13
C ASP A 33 -0.20 1.52 16.57
N PRO A 34 0.39 0.63 17.38
CA PRO A 34 1.48 -0.25 16.92
C PRO A 34 1.14 -1.16 15.74
N GLU A 35 -0.08 -1.69 15.71
CA GLU A 35 -0.51 -2.61 14.65
C GLU A 35 -0.78 -1.86 13.35
N VAL A 36 -1.43 -0.69 13.44
CA VAL A 36 -1.65 0.18 12.27
C VAL A 36 -0.32 0.70 11.73
N CYS A 37 0.60 1.05 12.60
CA CYS A 37 1.94 1.48 12.20
C CYS A 37 2.71 0.39 11.46
N ALA A 38 2.76 -0.83 12.03
CA ALA A 38 3.44 -1.95 11.38
C ALA A 38 2.81 -2.28 10.01
N MET A 39 1.48 -2.25 9.93
CA MET A 39 0.76 -2.44 8.68
C MET A 39 1.09 -1.36 7.63
N ALA A 40 1.24 -0.10 8.05
CA ALA A 40 1.66 0.99 7.17
C ALA A 40 3.09 0.80 6.65
N GLU A 41 4.01 0.25 7.46
CA GLU A 41 5.36 -0.10 6.99
C GLU A 41 5.32 -1.20 5.91
N ILE A 42 4.46 -2.21 6.07
CA ILE A 42 4.25 -3.26 5.05
C ILE A 42 3.70 -2.67 3.75
N TRP A 43 2.72 -1.76 3.84
CA TRP A 43 2.18 -1.09 2.66
C TRP A 43 3.23 -0.24 1.95
N GLN A 44 4.13 0.40 2.69
CA GLN A 44 5.24 1.15 2.10
C GLN A 44 6.22 0.23 1.35
N ASP A 45 6.53 -0.95 1.88
CA ASP A 45 7.33 -1.96 1.17
C ASP A 45 6.65 -2.43 -0.12
N LEU A 46 5.34 -2.68 -0.07
CA LEU A 46 4.53 -3.02 -1.25
C LEU A 46 4.59 -1.91 -2.31
N PHE A 47 4.37 -0.65 -1.92
CA PHE A 47 4.39 0.48 -2.85
C PHE A 47 5.77 0.68 -3.47
N GLU A 48 6.84 0.44 -2.72
CA GLU A 48 8.21 0.47 -3.25
C GLU A 48 8.43 -0.64 -4.28
N ALA A 49 7.95 -1.85 -4.02
CA ALA A 49 8.00 -2.97 -4.95
C ALA A 49 7.20 -2.72 -6.24
N ILE A 50 5.97 -2.19 -6.12
CA ILE A 50 5.12 -1.81 -7.26
C ILE A 50 5.78 -0.69 -8.07
N THR A 51 6.38 0.31 -7.40
CA THR A 51 7.12 1.38 -8.08
C THR A 51 8.28 0.82 -8.92
N ARG A 52 9.04 -0.13 -8.37
CA ARG A 52 10.11 -0.82 -9.12
C ARG A 52 9.55 -1.62 -10.30
N LEU A 53 8.40 -2.28 -10.12
CA LEU A 53 7.74 -3.04 -11.18
C LEU A 53 7.28 -2.13 -12.32
N ALA A 54 6.61 -1.02 -12.01
CA ALA A 54 6.15 -0.02 -12.97
C ALA A 54 7.32 0.57 -13.76
N LYS A 55 8.42 0.95 -13.08
CA LYS A 55 9.61 1.48 -13.74
C LYS A 55 10.28 0.48 -14.71
N ARG A 56 10.26 -0.81 -14.39
CA ARG A 56 10.79 -1.86 -15.28
C ARG A 56 9.85 -2.21 -16.43
N ASN A 57 8.56 -1.91 -16.30
CA ASN A 57 7.53 -2.22 -17.28
C ASN A 57 6.70 -0.96 -17.57
N PRO A 58 7.30 0.07 -18.21
CA PRO A 58 6.70 1.40 -18.31
C PRO A 58 5.37 1.43 -19.08
N GLU A 59 5.14 0.46 -19.97
CA GLU A 59 3.90 0.30 -20.75
C GLU A 59 2.80 -0.44 -19.98
N THR A 60 3.06 -0.92 -18.76
CA THR A 60 2.08 -1.65 -17.95
C THR A 60 1.23 -0.68 -17.15
N GLU A 61 -0.08 -0.76 -17.37
CA GLU A 61 -1.05 -0.15 -16.46
C GLU A 61 -1.17 -1.01 -15.19
N ILE A 62 -1.10 -0.38 -14.01
CA ILE A 62 -1.24 -1.06 -12.72
C ILE A 62 -2.40 -0.43 -11.95
N LEU A 63 -3.40 -1.25 -11.61
CA LEU A 63 -4.45 -0.90 -10.67
C LEU A 63 -4.19 -1.60 -9.34
N LEU A 64 -3.96 -0.82 -8.29
CA LEU A 64 -3.81 -1.28 -6.91
C LEU A 64 -5.06 -0.89 -6.13
N VAL A 65 -5.70 -1.87 -5.48
CA VAL A 65 -6.99 -1.68 -4.77
C VAL A 65 -6.91 -2.38 -3.42
N GLY A 66 -7.32 -1.72 -2.35
CA GLY A 66 -7.58 -2.40 -1.08
C GLY A 66 -8.82 -3.29 -1.19
N ASP A 67 -8.84 -4.43 -0.51
CA ASP A 67 -9.98 -5.36 -0.52
C ASP A 67 -11.07 -4.95 0.48
N HIS A 68 -10.68 -4.65 1.71
CA HIS A 68 -11.57 -4.18 2.77
C HIS A 68 -10.82 -3.38 3.86
N ALA A 69 -11.56 -2.69 4.73
CA ALA A 69 -10.98 -2.10 5.93
C ALA A 69 -10.45 -3.20 6.88
N PRO A 70 -9.26 -3.07 7.49
CA PRO A 70 -8.68 -4.14 8.29
C PRO A 70 -9.52 -4.42 9.56
N PRO A 71 -9.80 -5.70 9.91
CA PRO A 71 -10.64 -6.06 11.04
C PRO A 71 -9.86 -6.00 12.37
N LEU A 72 -9.30 -4.83 12.69
CA LEU A 72 -8.47 -4.63 13.88
C LEU A 72 -9.26 -4.86 15.17
N TRP A 73 -8.65 -5.45 16.20
CA TRP A 73 -9.36 -5.76 17.46
C TRP A 73 -9.62 -4.53 18.33
N ARG A 74 -8.71 -3.55 18.32
CA ARG A 74 -8.83 -2.33 19.13
C ARG A 74 -9.75 -1.31 18.47
N ARG A 75 -10.71 -0.78 19.22
CA ARG A 75 -11.68 0.22 18.73
C ARG A 75 -11.01 1.49 18.24
N ALA A 76 -10.01 2.00 18.97
CA ALA A 76 -9.26 3.18 18.57
C ALA A 76 -8.56 2.98 17.22
N ALA A 77 -7.96 1.81 17.00
CA ALA A 77 -7.30 1.44 15.74
C ALA A 77 -8.29 1.34 14.57
N ARG A 78 -9.43 0.65 14.77
CA ARG A 78 -10.51 0.61 13.77
C ARG A 78 -11.03 1.99 13.40
N GLY A 79 -11.08 2.91 14.37
CA GLY A 79 -11.53 4.29 14.16
C GLY A 79 -10.62 5.11 13.25
N LEU A 80 -9.43 4.60 12.87
CA LEU A 80 -8.54 5.22 11.89
C LEU A 80 -8.92 4.88 10.44
N PHE A 81 -9.92 4.01 10.23
CA PHE A 81 -10.36 3.56 8.92
C PHE A 81 -11.84 3.86 8.69
N GLU A 82 -12.19 4.15 7.44
CA GLU A 82 -13.58 4.20 6.99
C GLU A 82 -14.02 2.77 6.60
N PRO A 83 -15.05 2.18 7.25
CA PRO A 83 -15.37 0.77 7.09
C PRO A 83 -15.80 0.38 5.68
N ASP A 84 -16.46 1.30 4.96
CA ASP A 84 -17.03 1.06 3.64
C ASP A 84 -16.20 1.69 2.52
N ARG A 85 -14.96 2.08 2.80
CA ARG A 85 -14.05 2.66 1.80
C ARG A 85 -12.68 2.01 1.82
N VAL A 86 -12.16 1.81 0.62
CA VAL A 86 -10.81 1.29 0.39
C VAL A 86 -10.06 2.23 -0.56
N PRO A 87 -8.76 2.45 -0.34
CA PRO A 87 -7.97 3.22 -1.28
C PRO A 87 -7.77 2.45 -2.58
N TRP A 88 -7.67 3.17 -3.68
CA TRP A 88 -7.19 2.62 -4.94
C TRP A 88 -6.26 3.61 -5.63
N LEU A 89 -5.31 3.08 -6.39
CA LEU A 89 -4.34 3.83 -7.18
C LEU A 89 -4.27 3.21 -8.57
N ARG A 90 -4.37 4.04 -9.60
CA ARG A 90 -4.14 3.65 -10.99
C ARG A 90 -2.86 4.31 -11.48
N LEU A 91 -1.88 3.50 -11.88
CA LEU A 91 -0.66 3.94 -12.54
C LEU A 91 -0.83 3.68 -14.03
N GLU A 92 -0.99 4.75 -14.80
CA GLU A 92 -1.07 4.69 -16.26
C GLU A 92 0.30 4.99 -16.88
N PRO A 93 0.68 4.29 -17.95
CA PRO A 93 1.81 4.68 -18.78
C PRO A 93 1.64 6.13 -19.21
N ARG A 94 2.71 6.93 -19.10
CA ARG A 94 2.72 8.23 -19.76
C ARG A 94 2.81 7.94 -21.25
N GLY A 95 1.75 8.29 -22.00
CA GLY A 95 1.79 8.26 -23.45
C GLY A 95 3.01 9.04 -23.98
N PRO A 96 3.38 8.88 -25.26
CA PRO A 96 4.52 9.58 -25.83
C PRO A 96 4.42 11.06 -25.50
N ILE A 97 5.47 11.61 -24.87
CA ILE A 97 5.60 13.06 -24.69
C ILE A 97 5.56 13.61 -26.12
N ALA A 98 4.46 14.27 -26.49
CA ALA A 98 4.40 14.97 -27.75
C ALA A 98 5.55 15.98 -27.74
N THR A 99 6.63 15.67 -28.46
CA THR A 99 7.68 16.65 -28.74
C THR A 99 6.99 17.77 -29.49
N ALA A 100 6.85 18.92 -28.84
CA ALA A 100 6.38 20.13 -29.51
C ALA A 100 7.31 20.36 -30.70
N ALA A 101 6.75 20.30 -31.91
CA ALA A 101 7.49 20.61 -33.13
C ALA A 101 7.91 22.08 -33.07
N HIS A 102 9.22 22.32 -33.15
CA HIS A 102 9.81 23.62 -33.47
C HIS A 102 10.17 23.63 -34.96
#